data_AF-A0A553KJP4-F1
#
_entry.id   AF-A0A553KJP4-F1
#
_cell.length_a   1.000
_cell.length_b   1.000
_cell.length_c   1.000
_cell.angle_alpha   90.00
_cell.angle_beta   90.00
_cell.angle_gamma   90.00
#
_symmetry.space_group_name_H-M   'P 1'
#
loop_
_entity.id
_entity.type
_entity.pdbx_description
1 polymer ?
#
loop_
_entity_poly.entity_id
_entity_poly.type
_entity_poly.pdbx_seq_one_letter_code
_entity_poly.pdbx_strand_id
1 'polypeptide(L)'
;LPFSVLNKPLKKKEISRLINTAFRKCGLRATVVFADQLMQSGFRLATRAGISICVDDMLVPPQKETIVGDAAKKVKEYDRQYMSGLVTAQERYNNVVDIWSATSEAVGKAMMEQLSTEPVTDRDGKETRQESFNSIYMMADSGARGSAVQIRQ
;
A
#
# COMPACT_ATOMS: atom_id res chain seq x y z
N LEU A 1 -28.15 8.57 10.82
CA LEU A 1 -27.28 7.37 10.65
C LEU A 1 -26.64 7.04 11.99
N PRO A 2 -26.45 5.76 12.35
CA PRO A 2 -25.77 5.41 13.59
C PRO A 2 -24.29 5.82 13.55
N PHE A 3 -23.76 6.29 14.67
CA PHE A 3 -22.38 6.78 14.78
C PHE A 3 -21.32 5.70 14.48
N SER A 4 -21.67 4.43 14.68
CA SER A 4 -20.81 3.28 14.36
C SER A 4 -20.37 3.19 12.89
N VAL A 5 -21.11 3.80 11.95
CA VAL A 5 -20.73 3.83 10.53
C VAL A 5 -19.59 4.83 10.29
N LEU A 6 -19.44 5.83 11.15
CA LEU A 6 -18.40 6.86 11.10
C LEU A 6 -17.19 6.56 12.00
N ASN A 7 -17.37 5.80 13.08
CA ASN A 7 -16.32 5.54 14.08
C ASN A 7 -15.27 4.50 13.61
N LYS A 8 -14.56 4.81 12.52
CA LYS A 8 -13.50 4.02 11.91
C LYS A 8 -12.69 4.86 10.92
N PRO A 9 -11.47 4.45 10.54
CA PRO A 9 -10.73 5.07 9.45
C PRO A 9 -11.55 5.04 8.14
N LEU A 10 -11.91 6.21 7.63
CA LEU A 10 -12.74 6.35 6.43
C LEU A 10 -11.90 6.27 5.16
N LYS A 11 -11.49 5.05 4.79
CA LYS A 11 -10.85 4.75 3.49
C LYS A 11 -11.88 4.87 2.35
N LYS A 12 -11.43 4.94 1.09
CA LYS A 12 -12.30 5.08 -0.10
C LYS A 12 -13.50 4.12 -0.13
N LYS A 13 -13.27 2.84 0.22
CA LYS A 13 -14.33 1.81 0.26
C LYS A 13 -15.37 2.11 1.34
N GLU A 14 -14.94 2.57 2.51
CA GLU A 14 -15.82 2.89 3.63
C GLU A 14 -16.64 4.15 3.37
N ILE A 15 -16.06 5.16 2.72
CA ILE A 15 -16.80 6.35 2.27
C ILE A 15 -17.92 5.95 1.29
N SER A 16 -17.63 5.07 0.33
CA SER A 16 -18.64 4.57 -0.59
C SER A 16 -19.77 3.80 0.13
N ARG A 17 -19.42 2.96 1.11
CA ARG A 17 -20.40 2.26 1.97
C ARG A 17 -21.24 3.23 2.80
N LEU A 18 -20.64 4.30 3.30
CA LEU A 18 -21.32 5.34 4.08
C LEU A 18 -22.37 6.06 3.23
N ILE A 19 -22.02 6.47 2.01
CA ILE A 19 -22.96 7.10 1.06
C ILE A 19 -24.09 6.14 0.69
N ASN A 20 -23.78 4.86 0.41
CA ASN A 20 -24.81 3.86 0.11
C ASN A 20 -25.76 3.63 1.30
N THR A 21 -25.23 3.62 2.53
CA THR A 21 -26.05 3.49 3.74
C THR A 21 -26.93 4.72 3.95
N ALA A 22 -26.42 5.92 3.67
CA ALA A 22 -27.19 7.16 3.68
C ALA A 22 -28.35 7.09 2.67
N PHE A 23 -28.07 6.61 1.45
CA PHE A 23 -29.07 6.45 0.41
C PHE A 23 -30.21 5.51 0.82
N ARG A 24 -29.85 4.33 1.33
CA ARG A 24 -30.83 3.29 1.74
C ARG A 24 -31.69 3.69 2.93
N LYS A 25 -31.16 4.50 3.86
CA LYS A 25 -31.87 4.85 5.11
C LYS A 25 -32.52 6.24 5.09
N CYS A 26 -31.94 7.19 4.37
CA CYS A 26 -32.34 8.60 4.42
C CYS A 26 -32.88 9.13 3.08
N GLY A 27 -32.80 8.34 2.00
CA GLY A 27 -33.31 8.70 0.68
C GLY A 27 -32.40 9.66 -0.11
N LEU A 28 -32.85 10.01 -1.32
CA LEU A 28 -32.03 10.73 -2.31
C LEU A 28 -31.61 12.13 -1.84
N ARG A 29 -32.57 12.98 -1.44
CA ARG A 29 -32.29 14.40 -1.11
C ARG A 29 -31.27 14.53 0.02
N ALA A 30 -31.43 13.76 1.10
CA ALA A 30 -30.50 13.79 2.23
C ALA A 30 -29.10 13.30 1.84
N THR A 31 -29.02 12.30 0.95
CA THR A 31 -27.74 11.76 0.48
C THR A 31 -26.97 12.75 -0.39
N VAL A 32 -27.65 13.53 -1.23
CA VAL A 32 -27.03 14.57 -2.06
C VAL A 32 -26.42 15.66 -1.18
N VAL A 33 -27.17 16.16 -0.19
CA VAL A 33 -26.66 17.16 0.77
C VAL A 33 -25.48 16.60 1.56
N PHE A 34 -25.56 15.33 1.99
CA PHE A 34 -24.48 14.66 2.71
C PHE A 34 -23.21 14.53 1.86
N ALA A 35 -23.33 14.16 0.58
CA ALA A 35 -22.18 14.01 -0.32
C ALA A 35 -21.47 15.36 -0.57
N ASP A 36 -22.23 16.44 -0.73
CA ASP A 36 -21.67 17.79 -0.89
C ASP A 36 -20.92 18.26 0.38
N GLN A 37 -21.52 18.09 1.56
CA GLN A 37 -20.87 18.43 2.83
C GLN A 37 -19.62 17.58 3.09
N LEU A 38 -19.65 16.29 2.72
CA LEU A 38 -18.50 15.40 2.84
C LEU A 38 -17.35 15.86 1.95
N MET A 39 -17.65 16.27 0.71
CA MET A 39 -16.66 16.81 -0.22
C MET A 39 -16.02 18.09 0.33
N GLN A 40 -16.82 19.08 0.75
CA GLN A 40 -16.31 20.35 1.28
C GLN A 40 -15.47 20.15 2.54
N SER A 41 -15.93 19.30 3.47
CA SER A 41 -15.19 18.97 4.69
C SER A 41 -13.88 18.24 4.36
N GLY A 42 -13.93 17.31 3.41
CA GLY A 42 -12.76 16.57 2.92
C GLY A 42 -11.68 17.50 2.36
N PHE A 43 -12.04 18.43 1.47
CA PHE A 43 -11.08 19.39 0.92
C PHE A 43 -10.50 20.30 2.00
N ARG A 44 -11.33 20.83 2.91
CA ARG A 44 -10.86 21.68 4.00
C ARG A 44 -9.86 20.96 4.91
N LEU A 45 -10.14 19.71 5.26
CA LEU A 45 -9.25 18.90 6.10
C LEU A 45 -7.99 18.48 5.35
N ALA A 46 -8.08 18.13 4.08
CA ALA A 46 -6.93 17.77 3.26
C ALA A 46 -5.93 18.93 3.13
N THR A 47 -6.42 20.16 2.92
CA THR A 47 -5.56 21.36 2.89
C THR A 47 -4.89 21.61 4.24
N ARG A 48 -5.63 21.44 5.36
CA ARG A 48 -5.08 21.62 6.71
C ARG A 48 -4.08 20.53 7.10
N ALA A 49 -4.22 19.33 6.56
CA ALA A 49 -3.33 18.21 6.83
C ALA A 49 -1.92 18.43 6.27
N GLY A 50 -1.75 19.30 5.26
CA GLY A 50 -0.44 19.68 4.74
C GLY A 50 0.36 18.51 4.16
N ILE A 51 -0.34 17.46 3.70
CA ILE A 51 0.29 16.24 3.16
C ILE A 51 1.08 16.61 1.91
N SER A 52 2.39 16.36 1.96
CA SER A 52 3.33 16.56 0.85
C SER A 52 4.12 15.28 0.62
N ILE A 53 4.78 15.18 -0.54
CA ILE A 53 5.67 14.06 -0.86
C ILE A 53 7.08 14.61 -1.05
N CYS A 54 8.05 14.05 -0.34
CA CYS A 54 9.47 14.29 -0.55
C CYS A 54 10.20 12.98 -0.91
N VAL A 55 11.48 13.12 -1.29
CA VAL A 55 12.33 11.95 -1.60
C VAL A 55 12.56 11.08 -0.36
N ASP A 56 12.63 11.70 0.82
CA ASP A 56 12.83 10.96 2.09
C ASP A 56 11.62 10.11 2.49
N ASP A 57 10.43 10.40 1.93
CA ASP A 57 9.25 9.55 2.12
C ASP A 57 9.39 8.20 1.41
N MET A 58 10.30 8.07 0.43
CA MET A 58 10.59 6.84 -0.30
C MET A 58 11.61 5.99 0.44
N LEU A 59 11.17 5.30 1.49
CA LEU A 59 12.03 4.39 2.25
C LEU A 59 12.29 3.10 1.46
N VAL A 60 13.56 2.89 1.10
CA VAL A 60 14.02 1.64 0.48
C VAL A 60 14.22 0.58 1.57
N PRO A 61 13.60 -0.61 1.47
CA PRO A 61 13.74 -1.62 2.50
C PRO A 61 15.15 -2.24 2.51
N PRO A 62 15.80 -2.41 3.68
CA PRO A 62 17.14 -3.01 3.76
C PRO A 62 17.15 -4.46 3.28
N GLN A 63 16.01 -5.16 3.35
CA GLN A 63 15.85 -6.53 2.85
C GLN A 63 15.98 -6.62 1.32
N LYS A 64 15.91 -5.50 0.59
CA LYS A 64 16.01 -5.46 -0.88
C LYS A 64 17.26 -6.18 -1.38
N GLU A 65 18.42 -5.89 -0.81
CA GLU A 65 19.70 -6.48 -1.20
C GLU A 65 19.69 -8.00 -1.02
N THR A 66 19.12 -8.49 0.09
CA THR A 66 18.99 -9.93 0.35
C THR A 66 18.05 -10.59 -0.66
N ILE A 67 16.89 -10.00 -0.92
CA ILE A 67 15.88 -10.53 -1.84
C ILE A 67 16.44 -10.62 -3.27
N VAL A 68 17.11 -9.55 -3.73
CA VAL A 68 17.75 -9.51 -5.06
C VAL A 68 18.92 -10.49 -5.14
N GLY A 69 19.73 -10.58 -4.08
CA GLY A 69 20.85 -11.53 -4.00
C GLY A 69 20.38 -12.98 -4.09
N ASP A 70 19.28 -13.35 -3.43
CA ASP A 70 18.72 -14.70 -3.48
C ASP A 70 18.09 -15.01 -4.85
N ALA A 71 17.46 -14.03 -5.49
CA ALA A 71 17.00 -14.15 -6.87
C ALA A 71 18.17 -14.40 -7.84
N ALA A 72 19.25 -13.64 -7.71
CA ALA A 72 20.45 -13.80 -8.54
C ALA A 72 21.10 -15.19 -8.35
N LYS A 73 21.13 -15.72 -7.13
CA LYS A 73 21.61 -17.10 -6.87
C LYS A 73 20.71 -18.13 -7.55
N LYS A 74 19.39 -17.98 -7.49
CA LYS A 74 18.44 -18.89 -8.15
C LYS A 74 18.62 -18.87 -9.67
N VAL A 75 18.75 -17.68 -10.27
CA VAL A 75 19.02 -17.55 -11.71
C VAL A 75 20.31 -18.27 -12.09
N LYS A 76 21.39 -18.07 -11.32
CA LYS A 76 22.67 -18.75 -11.55
C LYS A 76 22.57 -20.29 -11.46
N GLU A 77 21.73 -20.80 -10.58
CA GLU A 77 21.45 -22.24 -10.47
C GLU A 77 20.73 -22.77 -11.72
N TYR A 78 19.73 -22.04 -12.23
CA TYR A 78 19.05 -22.40 -13.49
C TYR A 78 19.99 -22.31 -14.70
N ASP A 79 20.89 -21.34 -14.73
CA ASP A 79 21.92 -21.25 -15.77
C ASP A 79 22.85 -22.47 -15.72
N ARG A 80 23.23 -22.92 -14.52
CA ARG A 80 24.03 -24.14 -14.36
C ARG A 80 23.28 -25.39 -14.85
N GLN A 81 22.00 -25.52 -14.51
CA GLN A 81 21.16 -26.63 -14.98
C GLN A 81 21.03 -26.64 -16.51
N TYR A 82 20.90 -25.46 -17.12
CA TYR A 82 20.88 -25.31 -18.57
C TYR A 82 22.21 -25.75 -19.20
N MET A 83 23.35 -25.34 -18.63
CA MET A 83 24.67 -25.77 -19.11
C MET A 83 24.89 -27.29 -19.00
N SER A 84 24.31 -27.94 -17.99
CA SER A 84 24.34 -29.41 -17.86
C SER A 84 23.31 -30.15 -18.71
N GLY A 85 22.46 -29.43 -19.46
CA GLY A 85 21.42 -30.02 -20.31
C GLY A 85 20.20 -30.57 -19.56
N LEU A 86 20.00 -30.19 -18.29
CA LEU A 86 18.86 -30.63 -17.46
C LEU A 86 17.56 -29.89 -17.81
N VAL A 87 17.66 -28.68 -18.39
CA VAL A 87 16.52 -27.83 -18.75
C VAL A 87 16.69 -27.26 -20.15
N THR A 88 15.58 -27.01 -20.84
CA THR A 88 15.57 -26.39 -22.17
C THR A 88 15.75 -24.87 -22.09
N ALA A 89 16.11 -24.25 -23.23
CA ALA A 89 16.23 -22.79 -23.31
C ALA A 89 14.91 -22.06 -23.01
N GLN A 90 13.78 -22.64 -23.42
CA GLN A 90 12.46 -22.07 -23.19
C GLN A 90 12.07 -22.14 -21.71
N GLU A 91 12.31 -23.28 -21.05
CA GLU A 91 12.06 -23.44 -19.63
C GLU A 91 12.94 -22.48 -18.82
N ARG A 92 14.23 -22.35 -19.17
CA ARG A 92 15.12 -21.39 -18.52
C ARG A 92 14.56 -19.97 -18.62
N TYR A 93 14.13 -19.54 -19.81
CA TYR A 93 13.57 -18.20 -19.99
C TYR A 93 12.34 -17.96 -19.12
N ASN A 94 11.36 -18.87 -19.16
CA ASN A 94 10.14 -18.74 -18.38
C ASN A 94 10.44 -18.69 -16.87
N ASN A 95 11.29 -19.60 -16.37
CA ASN A 95 11.66 -19.63 -14.95
C ASN A 95 12.40 -18.36 -14.52
N VAL A 96 13.32 -17.83 -15.34
CA VAL A 96 14.03 -16.59 -15.02
C VAL A 96 13.07 -15.40 -14.96
N VAL A 97 12.12 -15.31 -15.89
CA VAL A 97 11.06 -14.28 -15.86
C VAL A 97 10.21 -14.40 -14.59
N ASP A 98 9.80 -15.61 -14.23
CA ASP A 98 8.99 -15.85 -13.03
C ASP A 98 9.74 -15.49 -11.75
N ILE A 99 11.04 -15.83 -11.65
CA ILE A 99 11.89 -15.47 -10.52
C ILE A 99 11.94 -13.95 -10.37
N TRP A 100 12.21 -13.21 -11.44
CA TRP A 100 12.29 -11.74 -11.37
C TRP A 100 10.94 -11.09 -11.08
N SER A 101 9.85 -11.63 -11.63
CA SER A 101 8.49 -11.18 -11.35
C SER A 101 8.15 -11.33 -9.86
N ALA A 102 8.39 -12.52 -9.30
CA ALA A 102 8.18 -12.81 -7.88
C ALA A 102 9.09 -11.98 -6.96
N THR A 103 10.34 -11.75 -7.38
CA THR A 103 11.31 -10.91 -6.65
C THR A 103 10.83 -9.47 -6.58
N SER A 104 10.33 -8.93 -7.70
CA SER A 104 9.77 -7.57 -7.75
C SER A 104 8.57 -7.43 -6.81
N GLU A 105 7.66 -8.41 -6.81
CA GLU A 105 6.53 -8.43 -5.87
C GLU A 105 6.98 -8.51 -4.40
N ALA A 106 7.96 -9.36 -4.08
CA ALA A 106 8.50 -9.51 -2.74
C ALA A 106 9.14 -8.21 -2.21
N VAL A 107 9.91 -7.51 -3.04
CA VAL A 107 10.49 -6.19 -2.68
C VAL A 107 9.39 -5.16 -2.45
N GLY A 108 8.38 -5.12 -3.33
CA GLY A 108 7.24 -4.21 -3.16
C GLY A 108 6.47 -4.46 -1.87
N LYS A 109 6.28 -5.73 -1.51
CA LYS A 109 5.63 -6.11 -0.24
C LYS A 109 6.45 -5.72 0.98
N ALA A 110 7.76 -6.00 0.97
CA ALA A 110 8.66 -5.65 2.07
C ALA A 110 8.70 -4.13 2.31
N MET A 111 8.72 -3.36 1.23
CA MET A 111 8.65 -1.89 1.30
C MET A 111 7.34 -1.40 1.92
N MET A 112 6.19 -1.94 1.48
CA MET A 112 4.88 -1.58 2.06
C MET A 112 4.76 -1.99 3.52
N GLU A 113 5.27 -3.17 3.91
CA GLU A 113 5.26 -3.61 5.31
C GLU A 113 6.09 -2.68 6.20
N GLN A 114 7.27 -2.27 5.75
CA GLN A 114 8.11 -1.34 6.50
C GLN A 114 7.51 0.06 6.58
N LEU A 115 6.90 0.54 5.50
CA LEU A 115 6.21 1.83 5.45
C LEU A 115 4.91 1.83 6.25
N SER A 116 4.30 0.68 6.54
CA SER A 116 2.96 0.60 7.13
C SER A 116 2.91 0.89 8.63
N THR A 117 4.02 0.69 9.35
CA THR A 117 4.05 0.87 10.80
C THR A 117 5.23 1.72 11.24
N GLU A 118 4.98 2.62 12.18
CA GLU A 118 6.02 3.42 12.81
C GLU A 118 6.06 3.17 14.33
N PRO A 119 7.27 3.14 14.94
CA PRO A 119 7.40 3.06 16.38
C PRO A 119 7.01 4.41 17.01
N VAL A 120 6.15 4.35 18.01
CA VAL A 120 5.75 5.52 18.80
C VAL A 120 5.78 5.20 20.29
N THR A 121 6.13 6.22 21.07
CA THR A 121 6.06 6.15 22.52
C THR A 121 4.62 6.40 22.96
N ASP A 122 4.03 5.39 23.59
CA ASP A 122 2.71 5.51 24.19
C ASP A 122 2.74 6.47 25.40
N ARG A 123 1.57 6.88 25.88
CA ARG A 123 1.40 7.76 27.05
C ARG A 123 2.13 7.25 28.30
N ASP A 124 2.27 5.93 28.43
CA ASP A 124 2.95 5.26 29.54
C ASP A 124 4.48 5.10 29.33
N GLY A 125 5.04 5.71 28.27
CA GLY A 125 6.48 5.66 27.99
C GLY A 125 6.95 4.37 27.29
N LYS A 126 6.03 3.49 26.89
CA LYS A 126 6.33 2.22 26.23
C LYS A 126 6.35 2.38 24.72
N GLU A 127 7.32 1.75 24.04
CA GLU A 127 7.30 1.67 22.59
C GLU A 127 6.17 0.76 22.10
N THR A 128 5.31 1.32 21.26
CA THR A 128 4.23 0.63 20.56
C THR A 128 4.35 0.89 19.07
N ARG A 129 3.71 0.06 18.25
CA ARG A 129 3.66 0.26 16.79
C ARG A 129 2.30 0.84 16.42
N GLN A 130 2.30 1.97 15.73
CA GLN A 130 1.10 2.55 15.15
C GLN A 130 1.14 2.50 13.62
N GLU A 131 -0.02 2.67 13.00
CA GLU A 131 -0.13 2.84 11.55
C GLU A 131 0.65 4.11 11.14
N SER A 132 1.50 3.97 10.14
CA SER A 132 2.42 5.03 9.72
C SER A 132 1.69 6.23 9.13
N PHE A 133 2.18 7.42 9.47
CA PHE A 133 1.72 8.68 8.89
C PHE A 133 2.57 9.12 7.69
N ASN A 134 3.39 8.23 7.12
CA ASN A 134 4.11 8.49 5.88
C ASN A 134 3.12 8.83 4.75
N SER A 135 3.37 9.95 4.06
CA SER A 135 2.46 10.47 3.03
C SER A 135 2.21 9.49 1.89
N ILE A 136 3.23 8.77 1.43
CA ILE A 136 3.11 7.80 0.34
C ILE A 136 2.24 6.62 0.78
N TYR A 137 2.48 6.09 1.99
CA TYR A 137 1.67 5.04 2.57
C TYR A 137 0.21 5.48 2.75
N MET A 138 -0.03 6.65 3.35
CA MET A 138 -1.36 7.20 3.55
C MET A 138 -2.15 7.35 2.24
N MET A 139 -1.51 7.80 1.15
CA MET A 139 -2.17 7.97 -0.14
C MET A 139 -2.61 6.62 -0.75
N ALA A 140 -1.75 5.59 -0.66
CA ALA A 140 -2.08 4.27 -1.21
C ALA A 140 -3.06 3.48 -0.35
N ASP A 141 -2.88 3.46 0.97
CA ASP A 141 -3.74 2.72 1.88
C ASP A 141 -5.16 3.33 1.95
N SER A 142 -5.27 4.67 1.98
CA SER A 142 -6.59 5.34 1.93
C SER A 142 -7.32 5.12 0.60
N GLY A 143 -6.59 4.70 -0.45
CA GLY A 143 -7.09 4.53 -1.81
C GLY A 143 -7.35 5.87 -2.52
N ALA A 144 -6.76 6.96 -2.03
CA ALA A 144 -6.89 8.29 -2.63
C ALA A 144 -6.19 8.34 -3.99
N ARG A 145 -4.90 7.99 -4.02
CA ARG A 145 -4.06 7.85 -5.23
C ARG A 145 -2.82 7.01 -4.90
N GLY A 146 -2.25 6.35 -5.90
CA GLY A 146 -1.14 5.43 -5.69
C GLY A 146 -1.65 4.02 -5.45
N SER A 147 -1.26 3.08 -6.33
CA SER A 147 -1.38 1.65 -6.03
C SER A 147 -0.07 1.13 -5.47
N ALA A 148 -0.10 0.00 -4.77
CA ALA A 148 1.12 -0.69 -4.34
C ALA A 148 2.08 -0.96 -5.53
N VAL A 149 1.53 -1.13 -6.74
CA VAL A 149 2.30 -1.31 -7.98
C VAL A 149 3.03 -0.04 -8.39
N GLN A 150 2.45 1.14 -8.17
CA GLN A 150 3.07 2.43 -8.46
C GLN A 150 4.14 2.81 -7.42
N ILE A 151 3.89 2.53 -6.14
CA ILE A 151 4.90 2.76 -5.09
C ILE A 151 6.14 1.90 -5.33
N ARG A 152 5.95 0.69 -5.90
CA ARG A 152 7.04 -0.24 -6.23
C ARG A 152 7.99 0.27 -7.34
N GLN A 153 7.52 1.13 -8.25
CA GLN A 153 8.31 1.62 -9.39
C GLN A 153 9.27 2.71 -8.96
#